data_AF-A0A939WNX3-F1
#
_entry.id   AF-A0A939WNX3-F1
#
_cell.length_a   1.000
_cell.length_b   1.000
_cell.length_c   1.000
_cell.angle_alpha   90.00
_cell.angle_beta   90.00
_cell.angle_gamma   90.00
#
_symmetry.space_group_name_H-M   'P 1'
#
loop_
_entity.id
_entity.type
_entity.pdbx_description
1 polymer ?
#
loop_
_entity_poly.entity_id
_entity_poly.type
_entity_poly.pdbx_seq_one_letter_code
_entity_poly.pdbx_strand_id
1 'polypeptide(L)'
;MIALAAALLISTNAPAAEVVANCRSMIPADAELKGRIVLRSRKGIVQAEYGYDLVRKAGATDLKLTKDDKDVEFEKSGQILGTDVTWSDLTLDYLWWDDVSFDAEREGETVHGQVCTVIVMKKGERQVRVWVDRKTGALMQAEEIKDGKAVRRLWGTRLKKFGERWM
;
A
#
# COMPACT_ATOMS: atom_id res chain seq x y z
N MET A 1 20.11 -15.13 -25.47
CA MET A 1 18.89 -15.69 -24.84
C MET A 1 17.97 -14.54 -24.54
N ILE A 2 16.81 -14.48 -25.21
CA ILE A 2 15.82 -13.41 -25.08
C ILE A 2 14.91 -13.80 -23.92
N ALA A 3 14.91 -13.03 -22.84
CA ALA A 3 13.93 -13.18 -21.77
C ALA A 3 12.61 -12.54 -22.23
N LEU A 4 11.58 -13.38 -22.34
CA LEU A 4 10.22 -12.98 -22.69
C LEU A 4 9.60 -12.26 -21.47
N ALA A 5 9.36 -10.96 -21.58
CA ALA A 5 8.60 -10.22 -20.59
C ALA A 5 7.11 -10.59 -20.73
N ALA A 6 6.65 -11.52 -19.90
CA ALA A 6 5.22 -11.78 -19.76
C ALA A 6 4.60 -10.61 -18.99
N ALA A 7 3.97 -9.68 -19.71
CA ALA A 7 2.99 -8.79 -19.10
C ALA A 7 1.87 -9.69 -18.55
N LEU A 8 1.80 -9.85 -17.21
CA LEU A 8 0.67 -10.47 -16.53
C LEU A 8 -0.57 -9.59 -16.77
N LEU A 9 -1.24 -9.79 -17.90
CA LEU A 9 -2.66 -9.51 -17.99
C LEU A 9 -3.30 -10.39 -16.92
N ILE A 10 -3.88 -9.76 -15.90
CA ILE A 10 -4.73 -10.49 -14.95
C ILE A 10 -5.78 -11.18 -15.81
N SER A 11 -5.75 -12.52 -15.82
CA SER A 11 -6.79 -13.32 -16.46
C SER A 11 -8.13 -12.81 -15.94
N THR A 12 -9.10 -12.58 -16.83
CA THR A 12 -10.44 -12.12 -16.44
C THR A 12 -11.13 -13.06 -15.45
N ASN A 13 -10.59 -14.27 -15.26
CA ASN A 13 -11.08 -15.29 -14.33
C ASN A 13 -10.09 -15.61 -13.18
N ALA A 14 -9.06 -14.80 -12.96
CA ALA A 14 -8.13 -15.02 -11.85
C ALA A 14 -8.88 -14.95 -10.49
N PRO A 15 -8.62 -15.86 -9.54
CA PRO A 15 -9.16 -15.74 -8.18
C PRO A 15 -8.67 -14.46 -7.48
N ALA A 16 -9.44 -13.94 -6.51
CA ALA A 16 -9.06 -12.73 -5.77
C ALA A 16 -7.66 -12.85 -5.13
N ALA A 17 -7.32 -14.03 -4.60
CA ALA A 17 -6.00 -14.31 -4.05
C ALA A 17 -4.86 -14.18 -5.08
N GLU A 18 -5.09 -14.56 -6.34
CA GLU A 18 -4.10 -14.40 -7.41
C GLU A 18 -3.90 -12.93 -7.76
N VAL A 19 -4.98 -12.14 -7.80
CA VAL A 19 -4.90 -10.69 -8.03
C VAL A 19 -4.10 -10.01 -6.90
N VAL A 20 -4.37 -10.37 -5.65
CA VAL A 20 -3.61 -9.86 -4.49
C VAL A 20 -2.15 -10.32 -4.55
N ALA A 21 -1.87 -11.58 -4.92
CA ALA A 21 -0.51 -12.07 -5.08
C ALA A 21 0.28 -11.31 -6.16
N ASN A 22 -0.36 -11.00 -7.29
CA ASN A 22 0.23 -10.20 -8.37
C ASN A 22 0.51 -8.77 -7.91
N CYS A 23 -0.45 -8.14 -7.21
CA CYS A 23 -0.25 -6.82 -6.61
C CYS A 23 0.92 -6.83 -5.61
N ARG A 24 0.94 -7.80 -4.70
CA ARG A 24 2.04 -7.99 -3.74
C ARG A 24 3.39 -8.17 -4.41
N SER A 25 3.45 -8.83 -5.57
CA SER A 25 4.70 -9.09 -6.30
C SER A 25 5.42 -7.83 -6.77
N MET A 26 4.69 -6.71 -6.87
CA MET A 26 5.28 -5.41 -7.22
C MET A 26 6.10 -4.83 -6.07
N ILE A 27 5.77 -5.16 -4.83
CA ILE A 27 6.50 -4.71 -3.65
C ILE A 27 7.82 -5.48 -3.56
N PRO A 28 8.98 -4.80 -3.48
CA PRO A 28 10.25 -5.48 -3.33
C PRO A 28 10.28 -6.28 -2.01
N ALA A 29 10.82 -7.50 -2.08
CA ALA A 29 11.03 -8.31 -0.87
C ALA A 29 12.10 -7.69 0.03
N ASP A 30 13.11 -7.07 -0.59
CA ASP A 30 14.21 -6.37 0.06
C ASP A 30 14.32 -4.95 -0.50
N ALA A 31 14.31 -3.95 0.38
CA ALA A 31 14.47 -2.55 0.02
C ALA A 31 15.05 -1.74 1.18
N GLU A 32 15.80 -0.70 0.87
CA GLU A 32 16.26 0.29 1.83
C GLU A 32 15.96 1.67 1.29
N LEU A 33 15.24 2.47 2.08
CA LEU A 33 14.87 3.84 1.76
C LEU A 33 15.30 4.74 2.90
N LYS A 34 16.01 5.81 2.58
CA LYS A 34 16.44 6.84 3.54
C LYS A 34 15.92 8.19 3.10
N GLY A 35 15.56 9.03 4.06
CA GLY A 35 15.19 10.39 3.73
C GLY A 35 14.65 11.19 4.89
N ARG A 36 13.79 12.15 4.56
CA ARG A 36 13.13 13.02 5.53
C ARG A 36 11.61 12.98 5.37
N ILE A 37 10.91 12.87 6.49
CA ILE A 37 9.49 13.11 6.62
C ILE A 37 9.32 14.55 7.08
N VAL A 38 8.67 15.38 6.27
CA VAL A 38 8.34 16.77 6.63
C VAL A 38 6.88 16.83 7.04
N LEU A 39 6.63 16.94 8.34
CA LEU A 39 5.28 17.10 8.87
C LEU A 39 4.83 18.55 8.63
N ARG A 40 3.68 18.72 7.97
CA ARG A 40 3.10 20.03 7.66
C ARG A 40 1.69 20.14 8.23
N SER A 41 1.31 21.33 8.66
CA SER A 41 -0.08 21.65 9.00
C SER A 41 -0.94 21.65 7.73
N ARG A 42 -2.27 21.68 7.91
CA ARG A 42 -3.22 21.84 6.78
C ARG A 42 -2.99 23.11 5.95
N LYS A 43 -2.34 24.13 6.52
CA LYS A 43 -1.95 25.37 5.82
C LYS A 43 -0.59 25.25 5.10
N GLY A 44 0.03 24.07 5.08
CA GLY A 44 1.33 23.81 4.44
C GLY A 44 2.55 24.21 5.26
N ILE A 45 2.36 24.72 6.49
CA ILE A 45 3.43 25.18 7.36
C ILE A 45 4.16 23.99 7.97
N VAL A 46 5.49 23.93 7.83
CA VAL A 46 6.31 22.88 8.46
C VAL A 46 6.15 22.94 9.98
N GLN A 47 5.86 21.80 10.59
CA GLN A 47 5.71 21.63 12.05
C GLN A 47 6.89 20.87 12.64
N ALA A 48 7.41 19.88 11.91
CA ALA A 48 8.57 19.10 12.31
C ALA A 48 9.19 18.41 11.08
N GLU A 49 10.48 18.08 11.17
CA GLU A 49 11.16 17.19 10.23
C GLU A 49 11.71 15.99 11.01
N TYR A 50 11.61 14.81 10.41
CA TYR A 50 12.15 13.56 10.94
C TYR A 50 13.02 12.91 9.87
N GLY A 51 14.22 12.47 10.23
CA GLY A 51 14.94 11.49 9.43
C GLY A 51 14.23 10.15 9.48
N TYR A 52 14.33 9.37 8.41
CA TYR A 52 13.85 8.00 8.40
C TYR A 52 14.85 7.06 7.71
N ASP A 53 14.95 5.86 8.27
CA ASP A 53 15.51 4.66 7.64
C ASP A 53 14.39 3.62 7.59
N LEU A 54 13.90 3.31 6.39
CA LEU A 54 12.94 2.24 6.15
C LEU A 54 13.68 1.08 5.51
N VAL A 55 13.68 -0.06 6.21
CA VAL A 55 14.31 -1.28 5.76
C VAL A 55 13.24 -2.34 5.60
N ARG A 56 13.20 -2.94 4.42
CA ARG A 56 12.41 -4.14 4.16
C ARG A 56 13.37 -5.28 3.89
N LYS A 57 13.23 -6.39 4.61
CA LYS A 57 14.02 -7.60 4.43
C LYS A 57 13.14 -8.83 4.51
N ALA A 58 13.24 -9.72 3.52
CA ALA A 58 12.43 -10.92 3.42
C ALA A 58 10.92 -10.65 3.62
N GLY A 59 10.42 -9.50 3.15
CA GLY A 59 9.02 -9.10 3.29
C GLY A 59 8.61 -8.49 4.64
N ALA A 60 9.51 -8.43 5.63
CA ALA A 60 9.29 -7.70 6.88
C ALA A 60 9.78 -6.26 6.73
N THR A 61 8.95 -5.28 7.08
CA THR A 61 9.33 -3.87 7.11
C THR A 61 9.70 -3.45 8.52
N ASP A 62 10.73 -2.63 8.65
CA ASP A 62 11.07 -1.89 9.84
C ASP A 62 11.30 -0.42 9.48
N LEU A 63 11.01 0.47 10.44
CA LEU A 63 11.14 1.91 10.28
C LEU A 63 11.83 2.46 11.51
N LYS A 64 12.96 3.10 11.31
CA LYS A 64 13.62 3.92 12.30
C LYS A 64 13.36 5.39 11.98
N LEU A 65 12.92 6.14 12.98
CA LEU A 65 12.71 7.58 12.89
C LEU A 65 13.74 8.29 13.77
N THR A 66 14.27 9.41 13.27
CA THR A 66 15.20 10.25 14.02
C THR A 66 14.75 11.71 14.00
N LYS A 67 14.99 12.44 15.08
CA LYS A 67 14.79 13.88 15.18
C LYS A 67 15.89 14.46 16.05
N ASP A 68 16.57 15.50 15.55
CA ASP A 68 17.70 16.15 16.24
C ASP A 68 18.75 15.12 16.70
N ASP A 69 19.10 14.19 15.79
CA ASP A 69 20.02 13.05 15.99
C ASP A 69 19.63 12.05 17.09
N LYS A 70 18.37 12.07 17.52
CA LYS A 70 17.82 11.12 18.50
C LYS A 70 16.76 10.24 17.89
N ASP A 71 16.72 8.99 18.31
CA ASP A 71 15.70 8.03 17.90
C ASP A 71 14.32 8.47 18.44
N VAL A 72 13.30 8.35 17.60
CA VAL A 72 11.91 8.67 17.92
C VAL A 72 11.11 7.37 17.96
N GLU A 73 10.56 7.07 19.12
CA GLU A 73 9.66 5.93 19.29
C GLU A 73 8.27 6.24 18.73
N PHE A 74 7.60 5.21 18.20
CA PHE A 74 6.22 5.29 17.75
C PHE A 74 5.51 3.94 17.92
N GLU A 75 4.19 4.00 18.10
CA GLU A 75 3.33 2.84 18.21
C GLU A 75 3.02 2.26 16.83
N LYS A 76 3.50 1.04 16.53
CA LYS A 76 3.16 0.31 15.29
C LYS A 76 1.66 -0.05 15.21
N SER A 77 0.94 -0.01 16.33
CA SER A 77 -0.50 -0.25 16.40
C SER A 77 -1.34 0.95 15.94
N GLY A 78 -0.73 2.14 15.83
CA GLY A 78 -1.44 3.41 15.66
C GLY A 78 -0.97 4.25 14.48
N GLN A 79 -1.24 5.55 14.62
CA GLN A 79 -0.85 6.60 13.69
C GLN A 79 0.63 6.93 13.84
N ILE A 80 1.33 7.03 12.71
CA ILE A 80 2.74 7.43 12.67
C ILE A 80 2.81 8.94 12.79
N LEU A 81 3.53 9.44 13.80
CA LEU A 81 3.80 10.87 14.02
C LEU A 81 2.52 11.74 14.10
N GLY A 82 1.41 11.17 14.60
CA GLY A 82 0.11 11.87 14.68
C GLY A 82 -0.52 12.21 13.32
N THR A 83 -0.05 11.57 12.25
CA THR A 83 -0.64 11.68 10.90
C THR A 83 -1.73 10.63 10.72
N ASP A 84 -2.53 10.74 9.65
CA ASP A 84 -3.49 9.69 9.31
C ASP A 84 -2.81 8.40 8.79
N VAL A 85 -1.50 8.40 8.53
CA VAL A 85 -0.76 7.21 8.06
C VAL A 85 -0.53 6.25 9.22
N THR A 86 -0.96 5.00 9.09
CA THR A 86 -0.68 3.94 10.05
C THR A 86 0.46 3.04 9.62
N TRP A 87 0.93 2.18 10.51
CA TRP A 87 1.89 1.13 10.16
C TRP A 87 1.37 0.19 9.07
N SER A 88 0.08 -0.12 9.09
CA SER A 88 -0.58 -0.95 8.08
C SER A 88 -0.56 -0.28 6.70
N ASP A 89 -0.77 1.04 6.65
CA ASP A 89 -0.69 1.82 5.41
C ASP A 89 0.75 1.89 4.86
N LEU A 90 1.75 1.99 5.74
CA LEU A 90 3.16 2.03 5.34
C LEU A 90 3.67 0.68 4.85
N THR A 91 3.28 -0.40 5.51
CA THR A 91 3.78 -1.75 5.24
C THR A 91 2.94 -2.51 4.21
N LEU A 92 1.72 -2.02 3.94
CA LEU A 92 0.71 -2.69 3.12
C LEU A 92 0.46 -4.14 3.58
N ASP A 93 0.55 -4.39 4.90
CA ASP A 93 0.50 -5.74 5.50
C ASP A 93 -0.78 -6.50 5.15
N TYR A 94 -1.87 -5.79 4.85
CA TYR A 94 -3.12 -6.35 4.39
C TYR A 94 -3.01 -7.16 3.09
N LEU A 95 -2.00 -6.92 2.25
CA LEU A 95 -1.73 -7.73 1.05
C LEU A 95 -1.20 -9.14 1.38
N TRP A 96 -0.95 -9.45 2.65
CA TRP A 96 -0.60 -10.78 3.16
C TRP A 96 -1.72 -11.44 3.96
N TRP A 97 -2.94 -10.89 3.96
CA TRP A 97 -4.07 -11.54 4.64
C TRP A 97 -4.67 -12.63 3.75
N ASP A 98 -5.17 -13.69 4.38
CA ASP A 98 -5.64 -14.89 3.66
C ASP A 98 -7.14 -14.82 3.30
N ASP A 99 -7.95 -14.08 4.07
CA ASP A 99 -9.38 -13.88 3.80
C ASP A 99 -9.53 -12.75 2.77
N VAL A 100 -9.68 -13.13 1.50
CA VAL A 100 -9.74 -12.22 0.36
C VAL A 100 -10.92 -12.58 -0.55
N SER A 101 -11.70 -11.57 -0.94
CA SER A 101 -12.86 -11.75 -1.82
C SER A 101 -13.06 -10.55 -2.75
N PHE A 102 -13.67 -10.76 -3.91
CA PHE A 102 -14.09 -9.64 -4.75
C PHE A 102 -15.20 -8.81 -4.09
N ASP A 103 -15.19 -7.51 -4.35
CA ASP A 103 -16.31 -6.61 -4.04
C ASP A 103 -17.22 -6.52 -5.29
N ALA A 104 -18.23 -7.39 -5.36
CA ALA A 104 -19.11 -7.51 -6.53
C ALA A 104 -19.94 -6.23 -6.79
N GLU A 105 -20.23 -5.45 -5.77
CA GLU A 105 -21.00 -4.20 -5.90
C GLU A 105 -20.20 -3.09 -6.59
N ARG A 106 -18.88 -3.26 -6.69
CA ARG A 106 -17.93 -2.26 -7.19
C ARG A 106 -17.15 -2.72 -8.43
N GLU A 107 -17.70 -3.71 -9.14
CA GLU A 107 -17.06 -4.22 -10.34
C GLU A 107 -16.89 -3.11 -11.39
N GLY A 108 -15.67 -2.98 -11.93
CA GLY A 108 -15.37 -2.02 -12.99
C GLY A 108 -15.18 -0.57 -12.53
N GLU A 109 -15.17 -0.31 -11.22
CA GLU A 109 -14.82 1.01 -10.69
C GLU A 109 -13.46 1.48 -11.20
N THR A 110 -13.33 2.79 -11.38
CA THR A 110 -12.10 3.42 -11.86
C THR A 110 -11.47 4.31 -10.79
N VAL A 111 -10.15 4.28 -10.72
CA VAL A 111 -9.34 5.19 -9.90
C VAL A 111 -8.36 5.90 -10.82
N HIS A 112 -8.43 7.23 -10.87
CA HIS A 112 -7.61 8.05 -11.78
C HIS A 112 -7.66 7.57 -13.26
N GLY A 113 -8.85 7.12 -13.70
CA GLY A 113 -9.09 6.64 -15.07
C GLY A 113 -8.61 5.21 -15.33
N GLN A 114 -8.06 4.49 -14.35
CA GLN A 114 -7.69 3.07 -14.48
C GLN A 114 -8.83 2.18 -13.99
N VAL A 115 -9.24 1.21 -14.80
CA VAL A 115 -10.25 0.21 -14.42
C VAL A 115 -9.64 -0.75 -13.41
N CYS A 116 -10.26 -0.86 -12.25
CA CYS A 116 -9.74 -1.63 -11.14
C CYS A 116 -10.55 -2.90 -10.89
N THR A 117 -9.87 -3.91 -10.37
CA THR A 117 -10.48 -5.01 -9.62
C THR A 117 -10.54 -4.59 -8.16
N VAL A 118 -11.75 -4.64 -7.58
CA VAL A 118 -11.97 -4.24 -6.19
C VAL A 118 -12.02 -5.50 -5.31
N ILE A 119 -11.19 -5.52 -4.27
CA ILE A 119 -11.00 -6.68 -3.39
C ILE A 119 -11.18 -6.24 -1.95
N VAL A 120 -11.93 -7.04 -1.18
CA VAL A 120 -12.04 -6.93 0.27
C VAL A 120 -11.09 -7.96 0.90
N MET A 121 -10.31 -7.52 1.87
CA MET A 121 -9.38 -8.33 2.64
C MET A 121 -9.69 -8.20 4.13
N LYS A 122 -9.67 -9.30 4.88
CA LYS A 122 -10.03 -9.33 6.29
C LYS A 122 -8.98 -10.02 7.17
N LYS A 123 -8.86 -9.56 8.42
CA LYS A 123 -8.06 -10.21 9.47
C LYS A 123 -8.66 -9.88 10.84
N GLY A 124 -9.34 -10.86 11.43
CA GLY A 124 -10.15 -10.62 12.64
C GLY A 124 -11.23 -9.58 12.35
N GLU A 125 -11.31 -8.55 13.19
CA GLU A 125 -12.27 -7.44 13.03
C GLU A 125 -11.82 -6.39 12.00
N ARG A 126 -10.58 -6.47 11.50
CA ARG A 126 -10.06 -5.50 10.54
C ARG A 126 -10.47 -5.88 9.13
N GLN A 127 -10.90 -4.87 8.37
CA GLN A 127 -11.27 -5.02 6.96
C GLN A 127 -10.64 -3.89 6.14
N VAL A 128 -10.04 -4.25 5.01
CA VAL A 128 -9.45 -3.32 4.04
C VAL A 128 -10.05 -3.61 2.67
N ARG A 129 -10.47 -2.57 1.96
CA ARG A 129 -10.86 -2.66 0.54
C ARG A 129 -9.76 -2.06 -0.31
N VAL A 130 -9.35 -2.74 -1.37
CA VAL A 130 -8.33 -2.26 -2.31
C VAL A 130 -8.83 -2.22 -3.74
N TRP A 131 -8.28 -1.28 -4.49
CA TRP A 131 -8.46 -1.16 -5.94
C TRP A 131 -7.12 -1.50 -6.59
N VAL A 132 -7.14 -2.58 -7.38
CA VAL A 132 -5.96 -3.05 -8.11
C VAL A 132 -6.20 -2.80 -9.59
N ASP A 133 -5.33 -2.01 -10.24
CA ASP A 133 -5.43 -1.75 -11.69
C ASP A 133 -5.38 -3.08 -12.47
N ARG A 134 -6.41 -3.35 -13.28
CA ARG A 134 -6.52 -4.58 -14.07
C ARG A 134 -5.37 -4.74 -15.07
N LYS A 135 -4.80 -3.62 -15.53
CA LYS A 135 -3.77 -3.63 -16.57
C LYS A 135 -2.38 -3.92 -16.00
N THR A 136 -2.01 -3.25 -14.92
CA THR A 136 -0.65 -3.30 -14.38
C THR A 136 -0.52 -4.14 -13.11
N GLY A 137 -1.63 -4.44 -12.44
CA GLY A 137 -1.64 -5.02 -11.10
C GLY A 137 -1.35 -4.02 -9.99
N ALA A 138 -1.17 -2.72 -10.30
CA ALA A 138 -0.88 -1.63 -9.37
C ALA A 138 -1.94 -1.48 -8.27
N LEU A 139 -1.52 -1.28 -7.01
CA LEU A 139 -2.42 -0.82 -5.95
C LEU A 139 -2.73 0.66 -6.18
N MET A 140 -3.97 0.97 -6.55
CA MET A 140 -4.41 2.33 -6.86
C MET A 140 -5.01 3.04 -5.64
N GLN A 141 -5.70 2.29 -4.79
CA GLN A 141 -6.39 2.83 -3.61
C GLN A 141 -6.51 1.74 -2.56
N ALA A 142 -6.50 2.14 -1.30
CA ALA A 142 -6.86 1.30 -0.17
C ALA A 142 -7.77 2.06 0.81
N GLU A 143 -8.77 1.39 1.35
CA GLU A 143 -9.67 1.91 2.37
C GLU A 143 -9.70 0.99 3.58
N GLU A 144 -9.53 1.54 4.78
CA GLU A 144 -9.88 0.83 6.00
C GLU A 144 -11.39 0.95 6.24
N ILE A 145 -12.04 -0.19 6.45
CA ILE A 145 -13.48 -0.29 6.66
C ILE A 145 -13.76 -0.63 8.12
N LYS A 146 -14.66 0.14 8.75
CA LYS A 146 -15.24 -0.15 10.07
C LYS A 146 -16.75 0.05 9.99
N ASP A 147 -17.51 -0.89 10.55
CA ASP A 147 -18.99 -0.86 10.55
C ASP A 147 -19.59 -0.60 9.16
N GLY A 148 -18.99 -1.21 8.13
CA GLY A 148 -19.40 -1.07 6.73
C GLY A 148 -19.04 0.27 6.07
N LYS A 149 -18.35 1.18 6.77
CA LYS A 149 -17.97 2.52 6.27
C LYS A 149 -16.45 2.66 6.13
N ALA A 150 -16.02 3.37 5.10
CA ALA A 150 -14.63 3.77 4.97
C ALA A 150 -14.29 4.81 6.04
N VAL A 151 -13.33 4.51 6.91
CA VAL A 151 -12.85 5.41 7.97
C VAL A 151 -11.51 6.04 7.64
N ARG A 152 -10.78 5.47 6.67
CA ARG A 152 -9.52 5.99 6.14
C ARG A 152 -9.37 5.59 4.68
N ARG A 153 -8.70 6.43 3.89
CA ARG A 153 -8.39 6.16 2.49
C ARG A 153 -6.97 6.60 2.13
N LEU A 154 -6.24 5.71 1.48
CA LEU A 154 -4.95 5.95 0.85
C LEU A 154 -5.10 5.88 -0.68
N TRP A 155 -4.43 6.79 -1.39
CA TRP A 155 -4.49 6.93 -2.85
C TRP A 155 -3.09 6.85 -3.43
N GLY A 156 -2.90 6.01 -4.45
CA GLY A 156 -1.72 6.04 -5.31
C GLY A 156 -1.80 7.24 -6.25
N THR A 157 -1.00 8.27 -6.01
CA THR A 157 -1.09 9.52 -6.79
C THR A 157 -0.29 9.49 -8.09
N ARG A 158 0.78 8.71 -8.15
CA ARG A 158 1.66 8.58 -9.31
C ARG A 158 2.21 7.17 -9.37
N LEU A 159 2.04 6.54 -10.52
CA LEU A 159 2.68 5.27 -10.87
C LEU A 159 3.95 5.55 -11.66
N LYS A 160 5.04 4.92 -11.26
CA LYS A 160 6.31 4.97 -11.96
C LYS A 160 6.86 3.56 -12.10
N LYS A 161 7.47 3.28 -13.26
CA LYS A 161 8.17 2.01 -13.46
C LYS A 161 9.55 2.09 -12.80
N PHE A 162 9.83 1.17 -11.88
CA PHE A 162 11.13 0.95 -11.27
C PHE A 162 11.65 -0.43 -11.69
N GLY A 163 12.66 -0.46 -12.55
CA GLY A 163 13.10 -1.70 -13.20
C GLY A 163 11.98 -2.28 -14.06
N GLU A 164 11.54 -3.49 -13.74
CA GLU A 164 10.44 -4.18 -14.46
C GLU A 164 9.07 -3.99 -13.80
N ARG A 165 8.99 -3.37 -12.62
CA ARG A 165 7.77 -3.27 -11.81
C ARG A 165 7.17 -1.87 -11.84
N TRP A 166 5.85 -1.79 -11.77
CA TRP A 166 5.11 -0.54 -11.59
C TRP A 166 4.84 -0.32 -10.10
N MET A 167 5.21 0.84 -9.56
CA MET A 167 4.97 1.25 -8.18
C MET A 167 4.56 2.71 -8.11
#